data_AF-A0ABD6WQX5-F1
#
_entry.id   AF-A0ABD6WQX5-F1
#
_cell.length_a   1.000
_cell.length_b   1.000
_cell.length_c   1.000
_cell.angle_alpha   90.00
_cell.angle_beta   90.00
_cell.angle_gamma   90.00
#
_symmetry.space_group_name_H-M   'P 1'
#
loop_
_entity.id
_entity.type
_entity.pdbx_description
1 polymer ?
#
loop_
_entity_poly.entity_id
_entity_poly.type
_entity_poly.pdbx_seq_one_letter_code
_entity_poly.pdbx_strand_id
1 'polypeptide(L)'
;MNNDSRFITNSFQVPNAVIDELMAELSGAELKCYLAILRKTKGWNKDFDAVSVTQLMSVTGLSNRAVIDACNHLVELNLLYQKTGSRGVKIFSVNLCNNFTSEKSSPVKKVHGTSEKSSPVTSEKSSHTKNNIKNTTQNTNKKTTQKNSLALLAEFGIVGQLAEDFIAHRKSKRAAITKTVLVGYQREAHKAGIPLAKAITISIERNWQGFKAEWNWRDENIATATNTRKTSAFADDGSWAVGRKLNIDPELIPEELR
;
A
#
# COMPACT_ATOMS: atom_id res chain seq x y z
N MET A 1 34.06 -38.95 -22.96
CA MET A 1 32.61 -38.62 -22.98
C MET A 1 32.27 -38.15 -21.58
N ASN A 2 32.36 -36.84 -21.33
CA ASN A 2 32.08 -36.31 -20.00
C ASN A 2 30.58 -36.19 -19.81
N ASN A 3 30.03 -36.98 -18.88
CA ASN A 3 28.71 -36.80 -18.31
C ASN A 3 28.74 -35.60 -17.35
N ASP A 4 28.96 -34.41 -17.88
CA ASP A 4 28.89 -33.17 -17.10
C ASP A 4 27.42 -32.78 -16.94
N SER A 5 26.81 -33.39 -15.93
CA SER A 5 25.81 -32.81 -15.04
C SER A 5 24.92 -31.72 -15.67
N ARG A 6 23.73 -32.14 -16.17
CA ARG A 6 22.62 -31.28 -16.63
C ARG A 6 21.97 -30.44 -15.52
N PHE A 7 22.75 -29.90 -14.58
CA PHE A 7 22.23 -28.94 -13.62
C PHE A 7 22.02 -27.61 -14.33
N ILE A 8 20.75 -27.27 -14.58
CA ILE A 8 20.37 -25.94 -15.00
C ILE A 8 20.65 -25.01 -13.81
N THR A 9 21.75 -24.28 -13.89
CA THR A 9 22.11 -23.29 -12.87
C THR A 9 21.03 -22.21 -12.87
N ASN A 10 20.53 -21.83 -11.68
CA ASN A 10 19.57 -20.73 -11.51
C ASN A 10 18.15 -20.94 -12.09
N SER A 11 17.61 -22.17 -12.00
CA SER A 11 16.17 -22.43 -12.20
C SER A 11 15.43 -22.59 -10.87
N PHE A 12 14.14 -22.22 -10.82
CA PHE A 12 13.25 -22.53 -9.69
C PHE A 12 12.11 -23.42 -10.16
N GLN A 13 11.69 -24.37 -9.33
CA GLN A 13 10.59 -25.28 -9.65
C GLN A 13 9.25 -24.66 -9.28
N VAL A 14 8.28 -24.78 -10.18
CA VAL A 14 6.88 -24.41 -9.97
C VAL A 14 6.03 -25.64 -10.27
N PRO A 15 5.06 -26.02 -9.43
CA PRO A 15 4.18 -27.15 -9.73
C PRO A 15 3.41 -26.91 -11.04
N ASN A 16 3.33 -27.92 -11.91
CA ASN A 16 2.65 -27.79 -13.20
C ASN A 16 1.19 -27.35 -13.05
N ALA A 17 0.48 -27.88 -12.04
CA ALA A 17 -0.91 -27.48 -11.74
C ALA A 17 -1.06 -25.96 -11.57
N VAL A 18 -0.07 -25.30 -10.94
CA VAL A 18 -0.06 -23.85 -10.77
C VAL A 18 0.06 -23.13 -12.11
N ILE A 19 0.78 -23.68 -13.09
CA ILE A 19 0.91 -23.02 -14.40
C ILE A 19 -0.30 -23.33 -15.30
N ASP A 20 -0.71 -24.60 -15.36
CA ASP A 20 -1.79 -25.04 -16.26
C ASP A 20 -3.14 -24.42 -15.90
N GLU A 21 -3.45 -24.27 -14.61
CA GLU A 21 -4.68 -23.65 -14.13
C GLU A 21 -4.62 -22.12 -14.25
N LEU A 22 -3.52 -21.50 -13.83
CA LEU A 22 -3.39 -20.04 -13.84
C LEU A 22 -3.28 -19.45 -15.25
N MET A 23 -2.77 -20.20 -16.23
CA MET A 23 -2.69 -19.71 -17.61
C MET A 23 -4.05 -19.51 -18.27
N ALA A 24 -5.06 -20.30 -17.91
CA ALA A 24 -6.39 -20.18 -18.50
C ALA A 24 -7.19 -19.02 -17.89
N GLU A 25 -6.97 -18.73 -16.61
CA GLU A 25 -7.79 -17.79 -15.85
C GLU A 25 -7.18 -16.39 -15.71
N LEU A 26 -5.85 -16.29 -15.60
CA LEU A 26 -5.19 -15.01 -15.39
C LEU A 26 -4.98 -14.25 -16.70
N SER A 27 -5.10 -12.93 -16.63
CA SER A 27 -4.63 -12.05 -17.68
C SER A 27 -3.11 -12.16 -17.86
N GLY A 28 -2.61 -11.94 -19.08
CA GLY A 28 -1.18 -11.94 -19.35
C GLY A 28 -0.38 -10.94 -18.52
N ALA A 29 -1.00 -9.86 -18.02
CA ALA A 29 -0.37 -8.93 -17.09
C ALA A 29 -0.25 -9.50 -15.67
N GLU A 30 -1.30 -10.17 -15.20
CA GLU A 30 -1.37 -10.82 -13.89
C GLU A 30 -0.39 -11.98 -13.79
N LEU A 31 -0.37 -12.86 -14.80
CA LEU A 31 0.56 -13.98 -14.86
C LEU A 31 2.02 -13.50 -14.81
N LYS A 32 2.37 -12.43 -15.55
CA LYS A 32 3.71 -11.84 -15.50
C LYS A 32 4.06 -11.32 -14.11
N CYS A 33 3.14 -10.61 -13.46
CA CYS A 33 3.35 -10.09 -12.09
C CYS A 33 3.49 -11.23 -11.08
N TYR A 34 2.65 -12.26 -11.18
CA TYR A 34 2.69 -13.45 -10.34
C TYR A 34 4.02 -14.18 -10.46
N LEU A 35 4.47 -14.48 -11.68
CA LEU A 35 5.76 -15.14 -11.94
C LEU A 35 6.95 -14.30 -11.45
N ALA A 36 6.90 -12.98 -11.61
CA ALA A 36 7.95 -12.10 -11.10
C ALA A 36 8.05 -12.15 -9.57
N ILE A 37 6.92 -12.18 -8.86
CA ILE A 37 6.88 -12.29 -7.39
C ILE A 37 7.28 -13.69 -6.93
N LEU A 38 6.84 -14.74 -7.64
CA LEU A 38 7.29 -16.13 -7.42
C LEU A 38 8.82 -16.26 -7.53
N ARG A 39 9.43 -15.66 -8.55
CA ARG A 39 10.88 -15.67 -8.73
C ARG A 39 11.60 -14.96 -7.59
N LYS A 40 11.03 -13.86 -7.05
CA LYS A 40 11.59 -13.07 -5.94
C LYS A 40 11.43 -13.74 -4.57
N THR A 41 10.38 -14.53 -4.39
CA THR A 41 10.08 -15.26 -3.16
C THR A 41 10.69 -16.66 -3.18
N LYS A 42 10.01 -17.61 -3.83
CA LYS A 42 10.42 -19.02 -3.91
C LYS A 42 11.73 -19.22 -4.65
N GLY A 43 11.99 -18.43 -5.69
CA GLY A 43 13.29 -18.46 -6.38
C GLY A 43 14.49 -17.97 -5.55
N TRP A 44 14.26 -17.37 -4.38
CA TRP A 44 15.31 -17.03 -3.39
C TRP A 44 15.13 -17.78 -2.06
N ASN A 45 14.24 -18.79 -2.05
CA ASN A 45 13.85 -19.54 -0.86
C ASN A 45 13.40 -18.65 0.32
N LYS A 46 12.58 -17.62 0.01
CA LYS A 46 11.98 -16.71 0.99
C LYS A 46 10.47 -16.91 1.07
N ASP A 47 9.92 -16.81 2.28
CA ASP A 47 8.47 -16.85 2.48
C ASP A 47 7.79 -15.50 2.19
N PHE A 48 8.49 -14.40 2.48
CA PHE A 48 8.04 -13.04 2.22
C PHE A 48 9.19 -12.25 1.59
N ASP A 49 8.90 -11.44 0.57
CA ASP A 49 9.88 -10.52 0.00
C ASP A 49 9.27 -9.13 -0.20
N ALA A 50 10.07 -8.10 0.08
CA ALA A 50 9.68 -6.71 -0.15
C ALA A 50 9.95 -6.36 -1.62
N VAL A 51 8.90 -6.14 -2.40
CA VAL A 51 9.03 -5.89 -3.84
C VAL A 51 8.42 -4.53 -4.18
N SER A 52 9.25 -3.63 -4.73
CA SER A 52 8.78 -2.33 -5.18
C SER A 52 8.05 -2.43 -6.52
N VAL A 53 7.09 -1.53 -6.76
CA VAL A 53 6.37 -1.45 -8.04
C VAL A 53 7.34 -1.18 -9.19
N THR A 54 8.36 -0.34 -8.98
CA THR A 54 9.39 -0.04 -9.99
C THR A 54 10.18 -1.29 -10.41
N GLN A 55 10.53 -2.18 -9.46
CA GLN A 55 11.17 -3.45 -9.79
C GLN A 55 10.25 -4.35 -10.62
N LEU A 56 8.97 -4.42 -10.28
CA LEU A 56 8.00 -5.20 -11.06
C LEU A 56 7.83 -4.63 -12.46
N MET A 57 7.78 -3.31 -12.62
CA MET A 57 7.73 -2.67 -13.94
C MET A 57 8.95 -3.04 -14.78
N SER A 58 10.16 -2.98 -14.22
CA SER A 58 11.39 -3.33 -14.95
C SER A 58 11.44 -4.78 -15.40
N VAL A 59 10.86 -5.71 -14.61
CA VAL A 59 10.87 -7.15 -14.92
C VAL A 59 9.75 -7.52 -15.89
N THR A 60 8.57 -6.95 -15.70
CA THR A 60 7.36 -7.31 -16.47
C THR A 60 7.17 -6.50 -17.74
N GLY A 61 7.82 -5.33 -17.85
CA GLY A 61 7.63 -4.39 -18.96
C GLY A 61 6.26 -3.70 -18.96
N LEU A 62 5.51 -3.78 -17.86
CA LEU A 62 4.16 -3.22 -17.73
C LEU A 62 4.20 -1.78 -17.20
N SER A 63 3.14 -1.03 -17.47
CA SER A 63 2.94 0.31 -16.90
C SER A 63 2.68 0.22 -15.39
N ASN A 64 2.97 1.30 -14.67
CA ASN A 64 2.82 1.35 -13.21
C ASN A 64 1.40 0.98 -12.76
N ARG A 65 0.37 1.50 -13.46
CA ARG A 65 -1.03 1.17 -13.19
C ARG A 65 -1.34 -0.31 -13.43
N ALA A 66 -0.92 -0.85 -14.58
CA ALA A 66 -1.15 -2.25 -14.91
C ALA A 66 -0.53 -3.20 -13.86
N VAL A 67 0.67 -2.88 -13.35
CA VAL A 67 1.30 -3.65 -12.27
C VAL A 67 0.49 -3.58 -10.97
N ILE A 68 0.04 -2.38 -10.59
CA ILE A 68 -0.73 -2.18 -9.36
C ILE A 68 -2.07 -2.92 -9.44
N ASP A 69 -2.79 -2.77 -10.56
CA ASP A 69 -4.09 -3.38 -10.79
C ASP A 69 -3.96 -4.91 -10.81
N ALA A 70 -2.96 -5.45 -11.52
CA ALA A 70 -2.64 -6.87 -11.53
C ALA A 70 -2.32 -7.41 -10.13
N CYS A 71 -1.51 -6.70 -9.33
CA CYS A 71 -1.18 -7.13 -7.97
C CYS A 71 -2.41 -7.14 -7.07
N ASN A 72 -3.31 -6.15 -7.19
CA ASN A 72 -4.55 -6.12 -6.42
C ASN A 72 -5.46 -7.30 -6.81
N HIS A 73 -5.60 -7.58 -8.11
CA HIS A 73 -6.40 -8.71 -8.60
C HIS A 73 -5.86 -10.07 -8.11
N LEU A 74 -4.53 -10.26 -8.13
CA LEU A 74 -3.90 -11.48 -7.60
C LEU A 74 -4.11 -11.66 -6.09
N VAL A 75 -4.24 -10.56 -5.34
CA VAL A 75 -4.62 -10.60 -3.92
C VAL A 75 -6.10 -10.95 -3.76
N GLU A 76 -6.98 -10.44 -4.62
CA GLU A 76 -8.41 -10.79 -4.64
C GLU A 76 -8.63 -12.27 -4.96
N LEU A 77 -7.85 -12.84 -5.89
CA LEU A 77 -7.84 -14.28 -6.20
C LEU A 77 -7.16 -15.14 -5.11
N ASN A 78 -6.67 -14.54 -4.03
CA ASN A 78 -5.95 -15.20 -2.93
C ASN A 78 -4.70 -16.00 -3.36
N LEU A 79 -4.15 -15.68 -4.54
CA LEU A 79 -2.89 -16.25 -5.04
C LEU A 79 -1.68 -15.58 -4.39
N LEU A 80 -1.84 -14.32 -3.97
CA LEU A 80 -0.81 -13.55 -3.28
C LEU A 80 -1.33 -13.01 -1.93
N TYR A 81 -0.48 -13.07 -0.93
CA TYR A 81 -0.65 -12.29 0.30
C TYR A 81 0.17 -11.01 0.22
N GLN A 82 -0.49 -9.87 0.45
CA GLN A 82 0.16 -8.57 0.53
C GLN A 82 0.13 -8.04 1.97
N LYS A 83 1.29 -7.66 2.50
CA LYS A 83 1.45 -6.95 3.77
C LYS A 83 2.15 -5.62 3.53
N THR A 84 1.92 -4.64 4.40
CA THR A 84 2.65 -3.36 4.36
C THR A 84 3.79 -3.44 5.37
N GLY A 85 5.02 -3.32 4.88
CA GLY A 85 6.22 -3.32 5.70
C GLY A 85 6.55 -1.95 6.30
N SER A 86 7.67 -1.89 7.01
CA SER A 86 8.25 -0.63 7.48
C SER A 86 8.51 0.30 6.29
N ARG A 87 8.24 1.61 6.47
CA ARG A 87 8.35 2.64 5.41
C ARG A 87 7.36 2.52 4.24
N GLY A 88 6.29 1.72 4.39
CA GLY A 88 5.20 1.65 3.39
C GLY A 88 5.51 0.80 2.17
N VAL A 89 6.60 0.03 2.18
CA VAL A 89 6.93 -0.91 1.09
C VAL A 89 5.99 -2.11 1.14
N LYS A 90 5.48 -2.54 -0.01
CA LYS A 90 4.63 -3.73 -0.11
C LYS A 90 5.49 -4.99 -0.03
N ILE A 91 5.13 -5.88 0.91
CA ILE A 91 5.73 -7.20 1.10
C ILE A 91 4.76 -8.23 0.55
N PHE A 92 5.24 -9.09 -0.34
CA PHE A 92 4.44 -10.11 -0.98
C PHE A 92 4.88 -11.52 -0.56
N SER A 93 3.92 -12.43 -0.53
CA SER A 93 4.12 -13.86 -0.38
C SER A 93 3.18 -14.60 -1.32
N VAL A 94 3.63 -15.74 -1.82
CA VAL A 94 2.84 -16.56 -2.74
C VAL A 94 2.09 -17.61 -1.96
N ASN A 95 0.77 -17.65 -2.15
CA ASN A 95 -0.05 -18.75 -1.68
C ASN A 95 -0.07 -19.82 -2.78
N LEU A 96 0.72 -20.88 -2.62
CA LEU A 96 0.68 -22.03 -3.52
C LEU A 96 -0.53 -22.93 -3.22
N CYS A 97 -1.24 -22.68 -2.12
CA CYS A 97 -2.28 -23.53 -1.58
C CYS A 97 -3.61 -22.80 -1.68
N ASN A 98 -4.06 -22.48 -2.89
CA ASN A 98 -5.44 -22.06 -3.07
C ASN A 98 -6.16 -23.05 -3.99
N ASN A 99 -6.96 -23.88 -3.33
CA ASN A 99 -7.95 -24.77 -3.90
C ASN A 99 -8.77 -24.08 -5.01
N PHE A 100 -8.57 -24.46 -6.27
CA PHE A 100 -9.68 -24.58 -7.21
C PHE A 100 -10.50 -25.83 -6.84
N THR A 101 -11.10 -25.83 -5.65
CA THR A 101 -12.18 -26.76 -5.36
C THR A 101 -13.49 -26.07 -5.70
N SER A 102 -13.84 -26.11 -6.98
CA SER A 102 -15.25 -26.31 -7.35
C SER A 102 -15.36 -27.74 -7.86
N GLU A 103 -15.59 -28.65 -6.91
CA GLU A 103 -16.07 -30.02 -7.05
C GLU A 103 -15.35 -31.03 -7.98
N LYS A 104 -15.06 -32.21 -7.38
CA LYS A 104 -14.53 -33.45 -7.98
C LYS A 104 -13.05 -33.48 -8.40
N SER A 105 -12.21 -33.81 -7.42
CA SER A 105 -11.30 -34.93 -7.65
C SER A 105 -11.46 -35.94 -6.51
N SER A 106 -12.27 -36.96 -6.77
CA SER A 106 -12.33 -38.18 -5.96
C SER A 106 -10.91 -38.75 -5.81
N PRO A 107 -10.47 -39.20 -4.63
CA PRO A 107 -9.20 -39.90 -4.49
C PRO A 107 -9.22 -41.16 -5.36
N VAL A 108 -8.42 -41.19 -6.42
CA VAL A 108 -8.19 -42.41 -7.18
C VAL A 108 -7.59 -43.43 -6.22
N LYS A 109 -8.30 -44.55 -6.08
CA LYS A 109 -7.91 -45.69 -5.25
C LYS A 109 -6.50 -46.13 -5.61
N LYS A 110 -5.65 -46.20 -4.59
CA LYS A 110 -4.43 -47.00 -4.58
C LYS A 110 -4.83 -48.45 -4.85
N VAL A 111 -4.55 -48.95 -6.05
CA VAL A 111 -4.57 -50.39 -6.35
C VAL A 111 -3.18 -50.73 -6.89
N HIS A 112 -2.50 -51.58 -6.13
CA HIS A 112 -1.25 -52.21 -6.51
C HIS A 112 -1.50 -53.19 -7.66
N GLY A 113 -0.61 -53.26 -8.66
CA GLY A 113 -0.59 -54.36 -9.63
C GLY A 113 -0.06 -54.04 -11.03
N THR A 114 1.26 -54.09 -11.19
CA THR A 114 2.04 -54.68 -12.30
C THR A 114 1.72 -54.40 -13.80
N SER A 115 2.80 -53.94 -14.48
CA SER A 115 3.31 -54.38 -15.80
C SER A 115 2.71 -53.85 -17.13
N GLU A 116 3.60 -53.11 -17.83
CA GLU A 116 3.87 -53.05 -19.28
C GLU A 116 2.88 -52.47 -20.33
N LYS A 117 3.37 -51.40 -20.98
CA LYS A 117 3.56 -51.19 -22.44
C LYS A 117 2.34 -51.22 -23.37
N SER A 118 1.98 -50.04 -23.90
CA SER A 118 1.94 -49.68 -25.34
C SER A 118 1.01 -48.49 -25.62
N SER A 119 1.34 -47.75 -26.67
CA SER A 119 0.71 -46.53 -27.18
C SER A 119 -0.42 -46.82 -28.21
N PRO A 120 -0.89 -45.85 -29.03
CA PRO A 120 -2.08 -44.99 -28.84
C PRO A 120 -3.18 -45.21 -29.91
N VAL A 121 -4.45 -44.83 -29.66
CA VAL A 121 -5.46 -44.68 -30.76
C VAL A 121 -6.46 -43.54 -30.49
N THR A 122 -6.75 -42.89 -31.62
CA THR A 122 -7.60 -41.75 -32.04
C THR A 122 -9.14 -41.89 -31.90
N SER A 123 -9.84 -40.81 -32.34
CA SER A 123 -11.26 -40.68 -32.77
C SER A 123 -12.31 -40.51 -31.66
N GLU A 124 -13.37 -39.69 -31.71
CA GLU A 124 -14.03 -38.82 -32.69
C GLU A 124 -15.03 -37.92 -31.90
N LYS A 125 -15.14 -36.60 -32.15
CA LYS A 125 -16.13 -35.87 -33.00
C LYS A 125 -17.43 -35.41 -32.31
N SER A 126 -17.73 -34.12 -32.53
CA SER A 126 -19.05 -33.44 -32.48
C SER A 126 -19.66 -33.20 -31.08
N SER A 127 -20.28 -32.07 -30.72
CA SER A 127 -21.17 -31.18 -31.47
C SER A 127 -21.29 -29.80 -30.80
N HIS A 128 -21.66 -28.80 -31.61
CA HIS A 128 -21.95 -27.41 -31.26
C HIS A 128 -22.99 -27.20 -30.15
N THR A 129 -22.96 -26.04 -29.47
CA THR A 129 -24.06 -25.05 -29.48
C THR A 129 -23.58 -23.72 -28.85
N LYS A 130 -23.69 -22.64 -29.62
CA LYS A 130 -23.55 -21.25 -29.21
C LYS A 130 -24.62 -20.93 -28.17
N ASN A 131 -24.27 -20.32 -27.04
CA ASN A 131 -25.24 -19.57 -26.25
C ASN A 131 -24.69 -18.22 -25.79
N ASN A 132 -25.62 -17.28 -25.86
CA ASN A 132 -25.49 -15.85 -25.96
C ASN A 132 -25.17 -15.19 -24.61
N ILE A 133 -24.40 -14.12 -24.72
CA ILE A 133 -24.14 -13.07 -23.75
C ILE A 133 -25.44 -12.55 -23.12
N LYS A 134 -25.46 -12.39 -21.80
CA LYS A 134 -25.96 -11.20 -21.06
C LYS A 134 -26.09 -11.53 -19.57
N ASN A 135 -25.08 -11.16 -18.78
CA ASN A 135 -25.26 -10.91 -17.34
C ASN A 135 -24.81 -9.48 -17.04
N THR A 136 -25.75 -8.55 -17.21
CA THR A 136 -25.81 -7.27 -16.53
C THR A 136 -25.78 -7.53 -15.02
N THR A 137 -24.74 -7.08 -14.31
CA THR A 137 -24.78 -6.89 -12.86
C THR A 137 -24.86 -5.40 -12.58
N GLN A 138 -26.04 -4.98 -12.17
CA GLN A 138 -26.32 -3.63 -11.72
C GLN A 138 -25.57 -3.36 -10.42
N ASN A 139 -24.71 -2.36 -10.48
CA ASN A 139 -24.30 -1.56 -9.33
C ASN A 139 -25.52 -1.05 -8.58
N THR A 140 -25.68 -1.40 -7.30
CA THR A 140 -26.10 -0.47 -6.23
C THR A 140 -26.04 -1.21 -4.91
N ASN A 141 -25.15 -0.79 -3.99
CA ASN A 141 -25.35 -0.83 -2.54
C ASN A 141 -24.18 -0.15 -1.80
N LYS A 142 -24.13 1.19 -1.88
CA LYS A 142 -23.25 2.06 -1.06
C LYS A 142 -24.03 3.23 -0.42
N LYS A 143 -25.31 3.03 -0.08
CA LYS A 143 -26.16 4.07 0.56
C LYS A 143 -26.37 3.89 2.08
N THR A 144 -25.99 2.76 2.68
CA THR A 144 -26.38 2.46 4.07
C THR A 144 -25.46 3.11 5.12
N THR A 145 -24.18 3.38 4.81
CA THR A 145 -23.23 3.98 5.77
C THR A 145 -23.39 5.50 5.94
N GLN A 146 -24.04 6.19 4.99
CA GLN A 146 -24.21 7.65 5.04
C GLN A 146 -25.32 8.10 6.01
N LYS A 147 -26.37 7.27 6.19
CA LYS A 147 -27.49 7.58 7.09
C LYS A 147 -27.05 7.59 8.57
N ASN A 148 -26.15 6.68 8.96
CA ASN A 148 -25.64 6.64 10.33
C ASN A 148 -24.67 7.80 10.63
N SER A 149 -23.83 8.22 9.68
CA SER A 149 -22.92 9.35 9.90
C SER A 149 -23.65 10.69 10.04
N LEU A 150 -24.70 10.93 9.25
CA LEU A 150 -25.50 12.15 9.30
C LEU A 150 -26.26 12.28 10.63
N ALA A 151 -26.81 11.16 11.14
CA ALA A 151 -27.50 11.14 12.43
C ALA A 151 -26.55 11.47 13.60
N LEU A 152 -25.30 10.99 13.55
CA LEU A 152 -24.29 11.32 14.56
C LEU A 152 -23.87 12.79 14.50
N LEU A 153 -23.75 13.38 13.31
CA LEU A 153 -23.38 14.79 13.14
C LEU A 153 -24.47 15.74 13.69
N ALA A 154 -25.74 15.38 13.51
CA ALA A 154 -26.88 16.14 14.03
C ALA A 154 -26.90 16.21 15.57
N GLU A 155 -26.46 15.14 16.25
CA GLU A 155 -26.37 15.08 17.72
C GLU A 155 -25.37 16.11 18.29
N PHE A 156 -24.32 16.46 17.54
CA PHE A 156 -23.31 17.45 17.95
C PHE A 156 -23.62 18.87 17.42
N GLY A 157 -24.83 19.10 16.91
CA GLY A 157 -25.25 20.43 16.40
C GLY A 157 -24.58 20.82 15.08
N ILE A 158 -24.05 19.87 14.32
CA ILE A 158 -23.45 20.10 13.00
C ILE A 158 -24.52 19.77 11.95
N VAL A 159 -25.26 20.79 11.52
CA VAL A 159 -26.40 20.65 10.59
C VAL A 159 -26.13 21.47 9.32
N GLY A 160 -26.61 20.98 8.17
CA GLY A 160 -26.55 21.68 6.89
C GLY A 160 -25.30 21.39 6.06
N GLN A 161 -24.90 22.36 5.24
CA GLN A 161 -23.79 22.25 4.27
C GLN A 161 -22.46 21.82 4.93
N LEU A 162 -22.20 22.27 6.16
CA LEU A 162 -20.98 21.91 6.90
C LEU A 162 -20.86 20.40 7.16
N ALA A 163 -21.98 19.69 7.36
CA ALA A 163 -21.98 18.25 7.54
C ALA A 163 -21.65 17.51 6.23
N GLU A 164 -22.19 17.99 5.11
CA GLU A 164 -21.92 17.45 3.78
C GLU A 164 -20.45 17.64 3.40
N ASP A 165 -19.91 18.84 3.62
CA ASP A 165 -18.51 19.18 3.39
C ASP A 165 -17.57 18.34 4.26
N PHE A 166 -17.93 18.12 5.53
CA PHE A 166 -17.15 17.26 6.42
C PHE A 166 -17.16 15.79 5.96
N ILE A 167 -18.31 15.29 5.48
CA ILE A 167 -18.41 13.95 4.89
C ILE A 167 -17.56 13.85 3.62
N ALA A 168 -17.59 14.86 2.75
CA ALA A 168 -16.79 14.89 1.52
C ALA A 168 -15.28 14.91 1.84
N HIS A 169 -14.85 15.76 2.78
CA HIS A 169 -13.48 15.84 3.27
C HIS A 169 -12.99 14.49 3.84
N ARG A 170 -13.81 13.87 4.70
CA ARG A 170 -13.50 12.56 5.31
C ARG A 170 -13.43 11.44 4.27
N LYS A 171 -14.30 11.43 3.26
CA LYS A 171 -14.24 10.49 2.14
C LYS A 171 -12.94 10.65 1.33
N SER A 172 -12.56 11.89 1.02
CA SER A 172 -11.31 12.20 0.31
C SER A 172 -10.09 11.67 1.08
N LYS A 173 -10.08 11.86 2.40
CA LYS A 173 -9.02 11.42 3.29
C LYS A 173 -9.10 9.96 3.75
N ARG A 174 -10.12 9.21 3.32
CA ARG A 174 -10.40 7.82 3.73
C ARG A 174 -10.44 7.63 5.25
N ALA A 175 -10.96 8.62 5.98
CA ALA A 175 -11.05 8.59 7.44
C ALA A 175 -12.51 8.39 7.87
N ALA A 176 -12.77 7.42 8.75
CA ALA A 176 -14.11 7.16 9.27
C ALA A 176 -14.60 8.32 10.15
N ILE A 177 -15.91 8.59 10.12
CA ILE A 177 -16.60 9.51 11.03
C ILE A 177 -17.10 8.67 12.20
N THR A 178 -16.41 8.74 13.34
CA THR A 178 -16.76 8.02 14.57
C THR A 178 -17.11 9.01 15.69
N LYS A 179 -17.91 8.55 16.67
CA LYS A 179 -18.24 9.34 17.87
C LYS A 179 -16.98 9.83 18.61
N THR A 180 -15.95 9.02 18.67
CA THR A 180 -14.66 9.34 19.31
C THR A 180 -13.96 10.54 18.68
N VAL A 181 -14.04 10.67 17.36
CA VAL A 181 -13.50 11.82 16.64
C VAL A 181 -14.25 13.08 17.04
N LEU A 182 -15.58 13.07 17.01
CA LEU A 182 -16.40 14.24 17.34
C LEU A 182 -16.20 14.68 18.80
N VAL A 183 -16.11 13.75 19.76
CA VAL A 183 -15.76 14.05 21.15
C VAL A 183 -14.36 14.65 21.27
N GLY A 184 -13.40 14.19 20.47
CA GLY A 184 -12.06 14.78 20.39
C GLY A 184 -12.10 16.23 19.91
N TYR A 185 -12.86 16.51 18.84
CA TYR A 185 -13.06 17.87 18.35
C TYR A 185 -13.73 18.77 19.39
N GLN A 186 -14.75 18.28 20.11
CA GLN A 186 -15.42 19.03 21.19
C GLN A 186 -14.41 19.44 22.27
N ARG A 187 -13.57 18.49 22.73
CA ARG A 187 -12.57 18.74 23.77
C ARG A 187 -11.53 19.78 23.34
N GLU A 188 -11.03 19.66 22.11
CA GLU A 188 -10.01 20.57 21.59
C GLU A 188 -10.60 21.95 21.26
N ALA A 189 -11.85 22.02 20.77
CA ALA A 189 -12.56 23.28 20.56
C ALA A 189 -12.82 24.00 21.90
N HIS A 190 -13.24 23.26 22.93
CA HIS A 190 -13.41 23.81 24.28
C HIS A 190 -12.10 24.34 24.86
N LYS A 191 -10.99 23.62 24.66
CA LYS A 191 -9.65 24.07 25.07
C LYS A 191 -9.17 25.31 24.32
N ALA A 192 -9.56 25.45 23.05
CA ALA A 192 -9.28 26.61 22.21
C ALA A 192 -10.24 27.80 22.47
N GLY A 193 -11.32 27.59 23.22
CA GLY A 193 -12.36 28.58 23.48
C GLY A 193 -13.21 28.91 22.25
N ILE A 194 -13.31 28.01 21.26
CA ILE A 194 -14.10 28.20 20.04
C ILE A 194 -15.24 27.19 19.96
N PRO A 195 -16.35 27.52 19.25
CA PRO A 195 -17.42 26.56 19.04
C PRO A 195 -16.97 25.41 18.11
N LEU A 196 -17.51 24.22 18.35
CA LEU A 196 -17.21 23.00 17.58
C LEU A 196 -17.33 23.21 16.05
N ALA A 197 -18.40 23.88 15.62
CA ALA A 197 -18.64 24.17 14.20
C ALA A 197 -17.50 24.98 13.56
N LYS A 198 -16.92 25.94 14.30
CA LYS A 198 -15.80 26.76 13.82
C LYS A 198 -14.51 25.94 13.72
N ALA A 199 -14.25 25.05 14.68
CA ALA A 199 -13.10 24.13 14.63
C ALA A 199 -13.16 23.19 13.41
N ILE A 200 -14.35 22.69 13.08
CA ILE A 200 -14.57 21.84 11.90
C ILE A 200 -14.37 22.64 10.62
N THR A 201 -14.90 23.87 10.55
CA THR A 201 -14.73 24.76 9.39
C THR A 201 -13.24 25.03 9.11
N ILE A 202 -12.47 25.41 10.14
CA ILE A 202 -11.02 25.62 10.02
C ILE A 202 -10.31 24.34 9.55
N SER A 203 -10.76 23.18 10.03
CA SER A 203 -10.18 21.91 9.64
C SER A 203 -10.45 21.57 8.17
N ILE A 204 -11.63 21.92 7.65
CA ILE A 204 -11.96 21.74 6.24
C ILE A 204 -11.14 22.72 5.38
N GLU A 205 -11.11 24.01 5.72
CA GLU A 205 -10.37 25.07 5.01
C GLU A 205 -8.87 24.75 4.89
N ARG A 206 -8.25 24.28 5.98
CA ARG A 206 -6.83 23.91 6.03
C ARG A 206 -6.55 22.46 5.67
N ASN A 207 -7.57 21.71 5.24
CA ASN A 207 -7.46 20.31 4.85
C ASN A 207 -6.91 19.38 5.97
N TRP A 208 -7.17 19.72 7.23
CA TRP A 208 -6.76 18.97 8.42
C TRP A 208 -7.73 17.82 8.73
N GLN A 209 -7.18 16.68 9.14
CA GLN A 209 -7.96 15.49 9.53
C GLN A 209 -8.38 15.48 11.01
N GLY A 210 -7.81 16.38 11.81
CA GLY A 210 -8.09 16.56 13.23
C GLY A 210 -8.04 18.04 13.58
N PHE A 211 -8.32 18.38 14.83
CA PHE A 211 -8.15 19.73 15.36
C PHE A 211 -7.51 19.62 16.74
N LYS A 212 -6.53 20.47 17.03
CA LYS A 212 -5.96 20.62 18.37
C LYS A 212 -5.87 22.09 18.74
N ALA A 213 -6.10 22.40 20.01
CA ALA A 213 -6.04 23.78 20.50
C ALA A 213 -4.64 24.41 20.42
N GLU A 214 -3.60 23.57 20.50
CA GLU A 214 -2.19 23.97 20.44
C GLU A 214 -1.71 24.40 19.05
N TRP A 215 -2.50 24.13 18.00
CA TRP A 215 -2.11 24.47 16.63
C TRP A 215 -2.24 25.97 16.36
N ASN A 216 -1.51 26.46 15.35
CA ASN A 216 -1.62 27.84 14.90
C ASN A 216 -2.89 28.02 14.04
N TRP A 217 -4.05 27.94 14.68
CA TRP A 217 -5.36 28.11 14.05
C TRP A 217 -5.84 29.58 14.06
N ARG A 218 -5.21 30.44 14.87
CA ARG A 218 -5.37 31.89 14.81
C ARG A 218 -4.31 32.43 13.85
N ASP A 219 -4.73 33.18 12.84
CA ASP A 219 -3.84 33.81 11.86
C ASP A 219 -2.98 34.95 12.43
N GLU A 220 -2.92 35.09 13.77
CA GLU A 220 -2.25 36.19 14.47
C GLU A 220 -0.72 36.08 14.50
N ASN A 221 -0.11 34.93 14.16
CA ASN A 221 1.33 34.69 14.35
C ASN A 221 2.15 34.51 13.07
N ILE A 222 1.74 35.08 11.93
CA ILE A 222 2.58 35.06 10.71
C ILE A 222 3.77 36.04 10.83
N ALA A 223 3.83 36.91 11.84
CA ALA A 223 4.86 37.94 11.98
C ALA A 223 6.10 37.57 12.84
N THR A 224 6.18 36.41 13.49
CA THR A 224 7.25 36.14 14.48
C THR A 224 7.93 34.77 14.40
N ALA A 225 7.95 34.14 13.22
CA ALA A 225 8.80 32.97 12.99
C ALA A 225 10.21 33.39 12.51
N THR A 226 10.98 34.09 13.36
CA THR A 226 12.43 34.15 13.18
C THR A 226 13.00 32.74 13.39
N ASN A 227 13.50 32.19 12.30
CA ASN A 227 14.18 30.92 12.16
C ASN A 227 15.35 30.78 13.16
N THR A 228 15.10 30.32 14.39
CA THR A 228 16.18 29.88 15.29
C THR A 228 16.68 28.51 14.84
N ARG A 229 17.45 28.48 13.75
CA ARG A 229 18.41 27.39 13.54
C ARG A 229 19.46 27.54 14.62
N LYS A 230 19.53 26.56 15.53
CA LYS A 230 20.67 26.39 16.42
C LYS A 230 21.93 26.36 15.55
N THR A 231 22.71 27.43 15.59
CA THR A 231 24.05 27.46 15.01
C THR A 231 24.91 26.53 15.87
N SER A 232 25.09 25.29 15.43
CA SER A 232 26.15 24.44 15.96
C SER A 232 27.48 25.15 15.74
N ALA A 233 28.43 25.04 16.68
CA ALA A 233 29.77 25.65 16.59
C ALA A 233 30.63 25.14 15.40
N PHE A 234 30.06 24.28 14.57
CA PHE A 234 30.63 23.63 13.40
C PHE A 234 29.66 23.78 12.21
N ALA A 235 29.22 25.01 11.94
CA ALA A 235 28.46 25.29 10.73
C ALA A 235 29.42 25.27 9.52
N ASP A 236 29.16 24.38 8.56
CA ASP A 236 29.89 24.24 7.29
C ASP A 236 29.48 25.31 6.26
N ASP A 237 29.09 26.49 6.73
CA ASP A 237 28.54 27.58 5.89
C ASP A 237 29.62 28.51 5.32
N GLY A 238 30.88 28.09 5.34
CA GLY A 238 32.00 28.87 4.80
C GLY A 238 32.37 30.11 5.63
N SER A 239 31.73 30.35 6.78
CA SER A 239 32.04 31.50 7.65
C SER A 239 33.38 31.39 8.39
N TRP A 240 34.07 30.24 8.30
CA TRP A 240 35.39 30.04 8.94
C TRP A 240 36.51 30.86 8.30
N ALA A 241 36.37 31.26 7.03
CA ALA A 241 37.37 32.06 6.33
C ALA A 241 37.30 33.56 6.69
N VAL A 242 36.25 33.99 7.40
CA VAL A 242 36.14 35.36 7.90
C VAL A 242 36.97 35.47 9.17
N GLY A 243 38.19 36.00 9.04
CA GLY A 243 39.13 36.15 10.15
C GLY A 243 38.48 36.78 11.38
N ARG A 244 38.37 36.01 12.46
CA ARG A 244 37.87 36.51 13.75
C ARG A 244 38.92 37.44 14.34
N LYS A 245 38.56 38.71 14.56
CA LYS A 245 39.36 39.62 15.40
C LYS A 245 39.18 39.20 16.85
N LEU A 246 40.19 38.56 17.43
CA LEU A 246 40.24 38.30 18.86
C LEU A 246 40.70 39.58 19.55
N ASN A 247 39.84 40.14 20.40
CA ASN A 247 40.22 41.23 21.29
C ASN A 247 40.86 40.59 22.53
N ILE A 248 42.17 40.40 22.49
CA ILE A 248 42.92 39.84 23.61
C ILE A 248 43.27 41.01 24.54
N ASP A 249 42.95 40.87 25.82
CA ASP A 249 43.29 41.88 26.83
C ASP A 249 44.82 42.03 26.91
N PRO A 250 45.35 43.26 26.83
CA PRO A 250 46.80 43.50 26.72
C PRO A 250 47.60 43.07 27.95
N GLU A 251 46.94 42.77 29.07
CA GLU A 251 47.56 42.29 30.31
C GLU A 251 47.86 40.77 30.30
N LEU A 252 47.36 40.03 29.32
CA LEU A 252 47.61 38.58 29.17
C LEU A 252 48.70 38.24 28.13
N ILE A 253 49.37 39.26 27.58
CA ILE A 253 50.50 39.07 26.67
C ILE A 253 51.78 38.98 27.52
N PRO A 254 52.51 37.85 27.51
CA PRO A 254 53.77 37.75 28.24
C PRO A 254 54.77 38.80 27.73
N GLU A 255 55.53 39.44 28.64
CA GLU A 255 56.50 40.49 28.30
C GLU A 255 57.55 40.08 27.27
N GLU A 256 57.77 38.79 27.04
CA GLU A 256 58.73 38.28 26.06
C GLU A 256 58.29 38.48 24.59
N LEU A 257 57.07 38.96 24.34
CA LEU A 257 56.53 39.19 23.00
C LEU A 257 56.07 40.64 22.75
N ARG A 258 56.48 41.59 23.59
CA ARG A 258 56.21 43.03 23.41
C ARG A 258 57.40 43.75 22.78
#